data_AF-A0A651HSL9-F1
#
_entry.id   AF-A0A651HSL9-F1
#
_cell.length_a   1.000
_cell.length_b   1.000
_cell.length_c   1.000
_cell.angle_alpha   90.00
_cell.angle_beta   90.00
_cell.angle_gamma   90.00
#
_symmetry.space_group_name_H-M   'P 1'
#
loop_
_entity.id
_entity.type
_entity.pdbx_description
1 polymer ?
#
loop_
_entity_poly.entity_id
_entity_poly.type
_entity_poly.pdbx_seq_one_letter_code
_entity_poly.pdbx_strand_id
1 'polypeptide(L)'
;MNMAATGLLAATLAVVAVPVLPAEAQEAHWLHVRVEEPGETRVSVNLPLALVEIGLDIADRHVMQEQETRWGPEGKVTVADLRRMWAELEAVGDADFVEIEDGDTQVHISRRGDQVLMRVDEGDGTRVRMEMPSAVVQTMLGTEGDKLNLRDAVRELARSGSQDILSVQDGETTVRIWIGTNGEAR
;
A
#
# COMPACT_ATOMS: atom_id res chain seq x y z
N MET A 1 -48.76 -69.68 -6.84
CA MET A 1 -49.51 -69.14 -5.70
C MET A 1 -48.50 -68.55 -4.71
N ASN A 2 -48.66 -67.25 -4.40
CA ASN A 2 -47.92 -66.35 -3.48
C ASN A 2 -46.40 -66.18 -3.69
N MET A 3 -45.88 -65.06 -4.22
CA MET A 3 -45.74 -63.66 -3.73
C MET A 3 -44.75 -63.42 -2.58
N ALA A 4 -43.83 -62.48 -2.87
CA ALA A 4 -43.09 -61.52 -2.03
C ALA A 4 -41.56 -61.71 -2.08
N ALA A 5 -40.68 -60.71 -2.17
CA ALA A 5 -40.68 -59.29 -2.56
C ALA A 5 -39.22 -58.82 -2.36
N THR A 6 -38.69 -58.13 -3.37
CA THR A 6 -37.78 -56.96 -3.33
C THR A 6 -36.72 -56.78 -2.22
N GLY A 7 -35.47 -56.53 -2.65
CA GLY A 7 -34.43 -55.90 -1.83
C GLY A 7 -33.34 -55.26 -2.69
N LEU A 8 -33.57 -54.03 -3.16
CA LEU A 8 -32.63 -53.19 -3.91
C LEU A 8 -31.77 -52.41 -2.89
N LEU A 9 -30.45 -52.65 -2.85
CA LEU A 9 -29.51 -51.87 -2.04
C LEU A 9 -28.84 -50.80 -2.93
N ALA A 10 -29.28 -49.55 -2.83
CA ALA A 10 -28.60 -48.40 -3.40
C ALA A 10 -27.84 -47.68 -2.29
N ALA A 11 -26.51 -47.73 -2.32
CA ALA A 11 -25.65 -47.00 -1.40
C ALA A 11 -25.43 -45.58 -1.93
N THR A 12 -26.01 -44.58 -1.28
CA THR A 12 -25.80 -43.16 -1.55
C THR A 12 -24.54 -42.67 -0.82
N LEU A 13 -23.53 -42.22 -1.57
CA LEU A 13 -22.41 -41.44 -1.05
C LEU A 13 -22.91 -40.03 -0.69
N ALA A 14 -22.86 -39.65 0.58
CA ALA A 14 -23.08 -38.28 1.01
C ALA A 14 -21.75 -37.51 0.96
N VAL A 15 -21.64 -36.53 0.06
CA VAL A 15 -20.55 -35.55 0.06
C VAL A 15 -20.88 -34.51 1.13
N VAL A 16 -20.08 -34.44 2.19
CA VAL A 16 -20.17 -33.38 3.20
C VAL A 16 -19.50 -32.14 2.64
N ALA A 17 -20.29 -31.18 2.19
CA ALA A 17 -19.80 -29.85 1.87
C ALA A 17 -19.44 -29.14 3.18
N VAL A 18 -18.15 -28.89 3.43
CA VAL A 18 -17.70 -28.05 4.53
C VAL A 18 -17.97 -26.60 4.11
N PRO A 19 -18.83 -25.85 4.81
CA PRO A 19 -18.99 -24.43 4.52
C PRO A 19 -17.67 -23.72 4.83
N VAL A 20 -17.04 -23.15 3.80
CA VAL A 20 -15.96 -22.19 3.98
C VAL A 20 -16.61 -20.93 4.53
N LEU A 21 -16.46 -20.69 5.83
CA LEU A 21 -16.88 -19.43 6.42
C LEU A 21 -15.99 -18.32 5.85
N PRO A 22 -16.55 -17.18 5.41
CA PRO A 22 -15.75 -16.02 5.09
C PRO A 22 -14.94 -15.65 6.34
N ALA A 23 -13.65 -15.41 6.18
CA ALA A 23 -12.85 -14.83 7.25
C ALA A 23 -13.53 -13.51 7.63
N GLU A 24 -13.99 -13.39 8.88
CA GLU A 24 -14.43 -12.11 9.41
C GLU A 24 -13.23 -11.17 9.26
N ALA A 25 -13.37 -10.18 8.38
CA ALA A 25 -12.44 -9.07 8.34
C ALA A 25 -12.46 -8.49 9.75
N GLN A 26 -11.38 -8.68 10.50
CA GLN A 26 -11.20 -8.00 11.78
C GLN A 26 -11.50 -6.53 11.53
N GLU A 27 -12.44 -5.95 12.28
CA GLU A 27 -12.71 -4.53 12.18
C GLU A 27 -11.41 -3.79 12.48
N ALA A 28 -10.75 -3.31 11.43
CA ALA A 28 -9.52 -2.56 11.58
C ALA A 28 -9.87 -1.24 12.28
N HIS A 29 -9.24 -0.98 13.42
CA HIS A 29 -9.34 0.33 14.06
C HIS A 29 -8.51 1.34 13.27
N TRP A 30 -9.02 2.57 13.14
CA TRP A 30 -8.39 3.66 12.41
C TRP A 30 -8.12 4.85 13.32
N LEU A 31 -6.94 5.44 13.19
CA LEU A 31 -6.62 6.75 13.73
C LEU A 31 -6.93 7.81 12.67
N HIS A 32 -7.86 8.69 12.98
CA HIS A 32 -8.18 9.86 12.16
C HIS A 32 -7.62 11.11 12.84
N VAL A 33 -6.71 11.79 12.17
CA VAL A 33 -6.19 13.10 12.59
C VAL A 33 -6.71 14.13 11.62
N ARG A 34 -7.48 15.09 12.12
CA ARG A 34 -7.94 16.24 11.34
C ARG A 34 -7.48 17.53 12.02
N VAL A 35 -6.82 18.39 11.24
CA VAL A 35 -6.47 19.76 11.64
C VAL A 35 -7.22 20.69 10.69
N GLU A 36 -7.96 21.64 11.26
CA GLU A 36 -8.64 22.69 10.50
C GLU A 36 -8.25 24.04 11.07
N GLU A 37 -7.56 24.82 10.26
CA GLU A 37 -7.26 26.23 10.51
C GLU A 37 -8.16 27.07 9.59
N PRO A 38 -9.02 27.93 10.15
CA PRO A 38 -10.00 28.68 9.36
C PRO A 38 -9.36 29.52 8.25
N GLY A 39 -9.55 29.10 7.00
CA GLY A 39 -9.10 29.84 5.82
C GLY A 39 -7.63 29.65 5.45
N GLU A 40 -6.91 28.72 6.11
CA GLU A 40 -5.49 28.47 5.85
C GLU A 40 -5.27 27.00 5.50
N THR A 41 -5.34 26.13 6.51
CA THR A 41 -4.85 24.75 6.40
C THR A 41 -5.92 23.73 6.79
N ARG A 42 -6.17 22.75 5.94
CA ARG A 42 -6.87 21.51 6.29
C ARG A 42 -5.93 20.33 6.10
N VAL A 43 -5.70 19.59 7.18
CA VAL A 43 -4.95 18.33 7.15
C VAL A 43 -5.87 17.21 7.59
N SER A 44 -5.89 16.12 6.84
CA SER A 44 -6.61 14.89 7.15
C SER A 44 -5.65 13.72 6.95
N VAL A 45 -5.37 13.00 8.02
CA VAL A 45 -4.51 11.81 8.03
C VAL A 45 -5.31 10.65 8.60
N ASN A 46 -5.49 9.60 7.81
CA ASN A 46 -6.22 8.39 8.20
C ASN A 46 -5.29 7.21 8.14
N LEU A 47 -4.93 6.64 9.29
CA LEU A 47 -3.98 5.53 9.36
C LEU A 47 -4.61 4.35 10.09
N PRO A 48 -4.41 3.11 9.61
CA PRO A 48 -4.74 1.91 10.38
C PRO A 48 -3.97 1.95 11.70
N LEU A 49 -4.61 1.58 12.82
CA LEU A 49 -3.98 1.64 14.13
C LEU A 49 -2.70 0.79 14.19
N ALA A 50 -2.69 -0.37 13.52
CA ALA A 50 -1.51 -1.22 13.39
C ALA A 50 -0.32 -0.51 12.70
N LEU A 51 -0.59 0.37 11.73
CA LEU A 51 0.44 1.19 11.09
C LEU A 51 1.01 2.24 12.06
N VAL A 52 0.14 2.84 12.89
CA VAL A 52 0.56 3.79 13.93
C VAL A 52 1.47 3.11 14.95
N GLU A 53 1.13 1.89 15.38
CA GLU A 53 1.96 1.09 16.30
C GLU A 53 3.36 0.82 15.72
N ILE A 54 3.46 0.46 14.43
CA ILE A 54 4.75 0.31 13.75
C ILE A 54 5.53 1.62 13.75
N GLY A 55 4.86 2.76 13.51
CA GLY A 55 5.47 4.08 13.57
C GLY A 55 6.04 4.42 14.95
N LEU A 56 5.30 4.10 16.01
CA LEU A 56 5.74 4.28 17.40
C LEU A 56 6.91 3.36 17.75
N ASP A 57 6.88 2.08 17.35
CA ASP A 57 8.00 1.15 17.52
C ASP A 57 9.29 1.70 16.89
N ILE A 58 9.17 2.32 15.71
CA ILE A 58 10.29 2.95 15.01
C ILE A 58 10.78 4.16 15.81
N ALA A 59 9.88 5.06 16.22
CA ALA A 59 10.21 6.26 16.97
C ALA A 59 10.91 5.93 18.30
N ASP A 60 10.41 4.94 19.04
CA ASP A 60 10.99 4.48 20.31
C ASP A 60 12.42 3.98 20.13
N ARG A 61 12.71 3.24 19.05
CA ARG A 61 14.09 2.82 18.74
C ARG A 61 15.02 4.02 18.49
N HIS A 62 14.52 5.11 17.92
CA HIS A 62 15.34 6.32 17.72
C HIS A 62 15.62 7.02 19.05
N VAL A 63 14.60 7.22 19.89
CA VAL A 63 14.76 7.90 21.20
C VAL A 63 15.71 7.12 22.12
N MET A 64 15.64 5.79 22.13
CA MET A 64 16.53 4.96 22.97
C MET A 64 17.99 5.00 22.50
N GLN A 65 18.24 5.16 21.20
CA GLN A 65 19.61 5.26 20.67
C GLN A 65 20.27 6.62 20.90
N GLU A 66 19.49 7.68 21.05
CA GLU A 66 20.04 9.00 21.40
C GLU A 66 20.49 9.08 22.87
N GLN A 67 20.02 8.18 23.75
CA GLN A 67 20.34 8.22 25.19
C GLN A 67 21.44 7.26 25.64
N GLU A 68 21.84 6.28 24.84
CA GLU A 68 22.93 5.37 25.18
C GLU A 68 24.08 5.51 24.18
N THR A 69 25.27 5.81 24.72
CA THR A 69 26.56 5.92 24.03
C THR A 69 26.99 4.63 23.31
N ARG A 70 26.29 4.24 22.24
CA ARG A 70 26.63 3.09 21.40
C ARG A 70 26.61 3.52 19.94
N TRP A 71 27.80 3.82 19.43
CA TRP A 71 28.00 4.12 18.01
C TRP A 71 27.75 2.85 17.19
N GLY A 72 26.61 2.81 16.52
CA GLY A 72 26.23 1.84 15.48
C GLY A 72 25.25 2.53 14.53
N PRO A 73 25.16 2.13 13.24
CA PRO A 73 24.45 2.90 12.21
C PRO A 73 22.90 2.83 12.26
N GLU A 74 22.29 2.42 13.37
CA GLU A 74 20.98 1.74 13.34
C GLU A 74 19.81 2.51 13.96
N GLY A 75 19.78 3.84 13.80
CA GLY A 75 18.63 4.68 14.15
C GLY A 75 17.89 5.12 12.89
N LYS A 76 17.54 4.17 12.01
CA LYS A 76 16.94 4.47 10.71
C LYS A 76 15.80 3.50 10.44
N VAL A 77 14.81 3.97 9.68
CA VAL A 77 13.77 3.12 9.10
C VAL A 77 14.44 2.04 8.25
N THR A 78 14.23 0.77 8.60
CA THR A 78 14.77 -0.39 7.88
C THR A 78 13.82 -0.84 6.77
N VAL A 79 14.30 -1.61 5.80
CA VAL A 79 13.46 -2.33 4.82
C VAL A 79 12.50 -3.28 5.52
N ALA A 80 12.87 -3.84 6.68
CA ALA A 80 11.94 -4.63 7.48
C ALA A 80 10.78 -3.79 8.03
N ASP A 81 11.06 -2.55 8.46
CA ASP A 81 10.01 -1.61 8.87
C ASP A 81 9.10 -1.23 7.69
N LEU A 82 9.70 -0.92 6.52
CA LEU A 82 8.95 -0.65 5.29
C LEU A 82 8.05 -1.82 4.90
N ARG A 83 8.53 -3.06 5.05
CA ARG A 83 7.76 -4.28 4.78
C ARG A 83 6.60 -4.45 5.75
N ARG A 84 6.81 -4.18 7.05
CA ARG A 84 5.74 -4.20 8.06
C ARG A 84 4.68 -3.15 7.72
N MET A 85 5.10 -1.90 7.47
CA MET A 85 4.19 -0.82 7.09
C MET A 85 3.41 -1.15 5.82
N TRP A 86 4.10 -1.67 4.80
CA TRP A 86 3.47 -2.09 3.54
C TRP A 86 2.44 -3.19 3.74
N ALA A 87 2.72 -4.18 4.60
CA ALA A 87 1.76 -5.26 4.89
C ALA A 87 0.46 -4.73 5.50
N GLU A 88 0.52 -3.76 6.41
CA GLU A 88 -0.68 -3.12 6.99
C GLU A 88 -1.45 -2.31 5.94
N LEU A 89 -0.74 -1.54 5.11
CA LEU A 89 -1.35 -0.81 3.99
C LEU A 89 -1.97 -1.76 2.95
N GLU A 90 -1.35 -2.91 2.72
CA GLU A 90 -1.83 -3.93 1.80
C GLU A 90 -3.12 -4.57 2.30
N ALA A 91 -3.18 -4.88 3.61
CA ALA A 91 -4.31 -5.54 4.25
C ALA A 91 -5.59 -4.69 4.29
N VAL A 92 -5.47 -3.36 4.41
CA VAL A 92 -6.65 -2.47 4.48
C VAL A 92 -7.32 -2.17 3.14
N GLY A 93 -6.65 -2.46 2.03
CA GLY A 93 -7.20 -2.22 0.69
C GLY A 93 -7.20 -0.75 0.29
N ASP A 94 -8.31 -0.32 -0.33
CA ASP A 94 -8.50 1.05 -0.84
C ASP A 94 -8.73 2.03 0.31
N ALA A 95 -7.90 3.07 0.40
CA ALA A 95 -8.00 4.09 1.43
C ALA A 95 -7.30 5.41 1.04
N ASP A 96 -7.77 6.50 1.64
CA ASP A 96 -7.15 7.82 1.57
C ASP A 96 -6.34 8.05 2.85
N PHE A 97 -5.02 8.05 2.75
CA PHE A 97 -4.13 8.09 3.92
C PHE A 97 -3.78 9.51 4.35
N VAL A 98 -3.53 10.38 3.39
CA VAL A 98 -3.14 11.77 3.64
C VAL A 98 -3.85 12.66 2.64
N GLU A 99 -4.46 13.72 3.14
CA GLU A 99 -5.02 14.83 2.37
C GLU A 99 -4.64 16.12 3.08
N ILE A 100 -3.95 17.01 2.38
CA ILE A 100 -3.53 18.32 2.86
C ILE A 100 -4.02 19.33 1.85
N GLU A 101 -4.76 20.33 2.32
CA GLU A 101 -5.10 21.55 1.60
C GLU A 101 -4.47 22.70 2.39
N ASP A 102 -3.47 23.37 1.84
CA ASP A 102 -2.80 24.52 2.46
C ASP A 102 -2.69 25.63 1.42
N GLY A 103 -3.53 26.66 1.56
CA GLY A 103 -3.65 27.71 0.56
C GLY A 103 -4.02 27.17 -0.84
N ASP A 104 -3.06 27.22 -1.76
CA ASP A 104 -3.18 26.73 -3.14
C ASP A 104 -2.45 25.38 -3.37
N THR A 105 -1.90 24.80 -2.31
CA THR A 105 -1.22 23.50 -2.31
C THR A 105 -2.18 22.40 -1.87
N GLN A 106 -2.25 21.33 -2.66
CA GLN A 106 -3.04 20.15 -2.38
C GLN A 106 -2.14 18.92 -2.46
N VAL A 107 -2.03 18.16 -1.37
CA VAL A 107 -1.33 16.87 -1.33
C VAL A 107 -2.33 15.78 -1.02
N HIS A 108 -2.30 14.71 -1.80
CA HIS A 108 -3.17 13.56 -1.60
C HIS A 108 -2.41 12.26 -1.84
N ILE A 109 -2.42 11.37 -0.83
CA ILE A 109 -1.81 10.04 -0.87
C ILE A 109 -2.89 9.01 -0.59
N SER A 110 -3.10 8.08 -1.52
CA SER A 110 -4.11 7.05 -1.41
C SER A 110 -3.69 5.75 -2.08
N ARG A 111 -4.42 4.67 -1.78
CA ARG A 111 -4.33 3.41 -2.51
C ARG A 111 -5.68 3.12 -3.14
N ARG A 112 -5.67 2.74 -4.42
CA ARG A 112 -6.87 2.45 -5.22
C ARG A 112 -6.62 1.22 -6.07
N GLY A 113 -7.37 0.15 -5.83
CA GLY A 113 -7.17 -1.15 -6.46
C GLY A 113 -5.74 -1.66 -6.24
N ASP A 114 -5.03 -1.84 -7.35
CA ASP A 114 -3.65 -2.29 -7.35
C ASP A 114 -2.63 -1.15 -7.36
N GLN A 115 -3.03 0.12 -7.26
CA GLN A 115 -2.14 1.27 -7.35
C GLN A 115 -1.98 2.03 -6.03
N VAL A 116 -0.76 2.47 -5.75
CA VAL A 116 -0.46 3.55 -4.80
C VAL A 116 -0.38 4.84 -5.60
N LEU A 117 -1.13 5.84 -5.15
CA LEU A 117 -1.28 7.12 -5.82
C LEU A 117 -0.77 8.23 -4.91
N MET A 118 0.08 9.09 -5.45
CA MET A 118 0.44 10.36 -4.82
C MET A 118 0.19 11.49 -5.81
N ARG A 119 -0.46 12.53 -5.32
CA ARG A 119 -0.87 13.70 -6.09
C ARG A 119 -0.45 14.94 -5.30
N VAL A 120 0.28 15.83 -5.96
CA VAL A 120 0.58 17.16 -5.47
C VAL A 120 0.15 18.15 -6.55
N ASP A 121 -0.62 19.15 -6.18
CA ASP A 121 -0.99 20.28 -7.03
C ASP A 121 -0.63 21.56 -6.26
N GLU A 122 0.08 22.49 -6.88
CA GLU A 122 0.44 23.80 -6.29
C GLU A 122 -0.19 24.92 -7.14
N GLY A 123 -0.41 26.11 -6.55
CA GLY A 123 -1.17 27.18 -7.21
C GLY A 123 -0.47 27.87 -8.36
N ASP A 124 0.85 27.70 -8.49
CA ASP A 124 1.62 28.17 -9.64
C ASP A 124 1.44 27.27 -10.89
N GLY A 125 0.66 26.20 -10.77
CA GLY A 125 0.41 25.22 -11.82
C GLY A 125 1.35 24.02 -11.77
N THR A 126 2.23 23.92 -10.78
CA THR A 126 3.07 22.74 -10.55
C THR A 126 2.20 21.54 -10.19
N ARG A 127 2.45 20.41 -10.84
CA ARG A 127 1.75 19.14 -10.59
C ARG A 127 2.71 17.99 -10.50
N VAL A 128 2.60 17.22 -9.43
CA VAL A 128 3.30 15.93 -9.28
C VAL A 128 2.27 14.81 -9.23
N ARG A 129 2.41 13.82 -10.09
CA ARG A 129 1.62 12.59 -10.06
C ARG A 129 2.55 11.40 -9.97
N MET A 130 2.32 10.52 -9.01
CA MET A 130 2.97 9.23 -8.92
C MET A 130 1.90 8.15 -8.90
N GLU A 131 2.08 7.15 -9.76
CA GLU A 131 1.21 5.98 -9.86
C GLU A 131 2.10 4.75 -9.82
N MET A 132 2.00 3.96 -8.76
CA MET A 132 2.89 2.83 -8.54
C MET A 132 2.10 1.55 -8.29
N PRO A 133 2.31 0.49 -9.09
CA PRO A 133 1.67 -0.77 -8.81
C PRO A 133 2.12 -1.34 -7.47
N SER A 134 1.15 -1.79 -6.68
CA SER A 134 1.35 -2.43 -5.39
C SER A 134 2.29 -3.63 -5.49
N ALA A 135 2.22 -4.39 -6.60
CA ALA A 135 3.11 -5.51 -6.87
C ALA A 135 4.59 -5.08 -7.02
N VAL A 136 4.86 -3.89 -7.56
CA VAL A 136 6.21 -3.34 -7.68
C VAL A 136 6.76 -3.00 -6.30
N VAL A 137 5.95 -2.36 -5.44
CA VAL A 137 6.32 -2.04 -4.06
C VAL A 137 6.58 -3.32 -3.26
N GLN A 138 5.68 -4.29 -3.34
CA GLN A 138 5.81 -5.59 -2.68
C GLN A 138 7.09 -6.32 -3.14
N THR A 139 7.36 -6.34 -4.45
CA THR A 139 8.56 -6.96 -5.01
C THR A 139 9.83 -6.27 -4.56
N MET A 140 9.83 -4.93 -4.53
CA MET A 140 10.95 -4.13 -4.03
C MET A 140 11.27 -4.44 -2.57
N LEU A 141 10.25 -4.72 -1.75
CA LEU A 141 10.38 -5.04 -0.32
C LEU A 141 10.57 -6.55 -0.05
N GLY A 142 10.38 -7.42 -1.04
CA GLY A 142 10.29 -8.88 -0.87
C GLY A 142 11.60 -9.61 -0.58
N THR A 143 12.76 -8.95 -0.68
CA THR A 143 14.06 -9.61 -0.41
C THR A 143 14.32 -9.77 1.09
N GLU A 144 14.93 -10.90 1.47
CA GLU A 144 15.37 -11.15 2.84
C GLU A 144 16.45 -10.14 3.30
N GLY A 145 16.38 -9.78 4.59
CA GLY A 145 17.27 -8.80 5.18
C GLY A 145 16.89 -7.36 4.85
N ASP A 146 17.87 -6.46 5.01
CA ASP A 146 17.69 -5.01 4.97
C ASP A 146 18.09 -4.40 3.62
N LYS A 147 17.58 -4.96 2.51
CA LYS A 147 17.93 -4.52 1.15
C LYS A 147 16.70 -4.51 0.24
N LEU A 148 16.60 -3.47 -0.58
CA LEU A 148 15.58 -3.36 -1.63
C LEU A 148 15.92 -4.22 -2.85
N ASN A 149 14.93 -4.90 -3.41
CA ASN A 149 15.04 -5.66 -4.63
C ASN A 149 14.71 -4.83 -5.87
N LEU A 150 15.57 -3.87 -6.20
CA LEU A 150 15.33 -2.99 -7.35
C LEU A 150 15.29 -3.76 -8.68
N ARG A 151 16.06 -4.85 -8.79
CA ARG A 151 16.09 -5.66 -10.02
C ARG A 151 14.75 -6.33 -10.27
N ASP A 152 14.17 -6.97 -9.27
CA ASP A 152 12.89 -7.62 -9.46
C ASP A 152 11.75 -6.60 -9.50
N ALA A 153 11.85 -5.46 -8.81
CA ALA A 153 10.90 -4.36 -8.94
C ALA A 153 10.83 -3.84 -10.39
N VAL A 154 11.96 -3.66 -11.07
CA VAL A 154 11.98 -3.28 -12.50
C VAL A 154 11.38 -4.36 -13.39
N ARG A 155 11.62 -5.64 -13.09
CA ARG A 155 10.99 -6.74 -13.84
C ARG A 155 9.48 -6.78 -13.63
N GLU A 156 9.03 -6.52 -12.41
CA GLU A 156 7.62 -6.46 -12.08
C GLU A 156 6.95 -5.28 -12.77
N LEU A 157 7.61 -4.12 -12.75
CA LEU A 157 7.18 -2.94 -13.47
C LEU A 157 7.01 -3.21 -14.97
N ALA A 158 7.94 -3.96 -15.58
CA ALA A 158 7.84 -4.38 -16.98
C ALA A 158 6.65 -5.31 -17.26
N ARG A 159 6.18 -6.07 -16.27
CA ARG A 159 4.98 -6.93 -16.39
C ARG A 159 3.68 -6.15 -16.25
N SER A 160 3.69 -5.04 -15.50
CA SER A 160 2.52 -4.18 -15.31
C SER A 160 2.07 -3.48 -16.61
N GLY A 161 2.89 -3.49 -17.66
CA GLY A 161 2.57 -2.90 -18.96
C GLY A 161 2.93 -1.42 -19.05
N SER A 162 2.61 -0.79 -20.19
CA SER A 162 2.96 0.61 -20.44
C SER A 162 2.15 1.55 -19.55
N GLN A 163 2.82 2.32 -18.68
CA GLN A 163 2.19 3.27 -17.77
C GLN A 163 3.18 4.35 -17.31
N ASP A 164 2.65 5.49 -16.88
CA ASP A 164 3.42 6.54 -16.21
C ASP A 164 3.62 6.16 -14.73
N ILE A 165 4.83 6.39 -14.21
CA ILE A 165 5.17 6.11 -12.81
C ILE A 165 5.33 7.39 -12.01
N LEU A 166 5.96 8.38 -12.62
CA LEU A 166 6.11 9.72 -12.07
C LEU A 166 5.93 10.72 -13.21
N SER A 167 5.15 11.76 -12.97
CA SER A 167 5.15 12.96 -13.79
C SER A 167 5.28 14.18 -12.89
N VAL A 168 6.12 15.12 -13.31
CA VAL A 168 6.30 16.43 -12.70
C VAL A 168 6.11 17.44 -13.81
N GLN A 169 5.12 18.31 -13.66
CA GLN A 169 4.86 19.44 -14.54
C GLN A 169 5.13 20.72 -13.76
N ASP A 170 5.89 21.62 -14.35
CA ASP A 170 6.19 22.97 -13.83
C ASP A 170 6.26 23.93 -15.02
N GLY A 171 5.22 24.76 -15.17
CA GLY A 171 5.03 25.62 -16.34
C GLY A 171 5.07 24.85 -17.67
N GLU A 172 6.03 25.21 -18.52
CA GLU A 172 6.27 24.56 -19.82
C GLU A 172 7.19 23.32 -19.71
N THR A 173 7.70 23.03 -18.51
CA THR A 173 8.58 21.89 -18.27
C THR A 173 7.77 20.69 -17.82
N THR A 174 8.05 19.54 -18.42
CA THR A 174 7.44 18.27 -18.01
C THR A 174 8.52 17.20 -17.94
N VAL A 175 8.70 16.63 -16.75
CA VAL A 175 9.55 15.46 -16.52
C VAL A 175 8.64 14.27 -16.30
N ARG A 176 8.83 13.21 -17.07
CA ARG A 176 8.09 11.96 -16.93
C ARG A 176 9.05 10.80 -16.76
N ILE A 177 8.66 9.85 -15.93
CA ILE A 177 9.25 8.53 -15.80
C ILE A 177 8.13 7.55 -16.12
N TRP A 178 8.28 6.81 -17.20
CA TRP A 178 7.28 5.86 -17.68
C TRP A 178 7.95 4.57 -18.13
N ILE A 179 7.16 3.51 -18.21
CA ILE A 179 7.55 2.29 -18.91
C ILE A 179 6.71 2.14 -20.18
N GLY A 180 7.33 1.68 -21.24
CA GLY A 180 6.72 1.53 -22.55
C GLY A 180 7.17 0.26 -23.26
N THR A 181 6.43 -0.14 -24.28
CA THR A 181 6.72 -1.32 -25.10
C THR A 181 7.58 -1.03 -26.33
N ASN A 182 7.83 0.25 -26.63
CA ASN A 182 8.71 0.72 -27.71
C ASN A 182 9.83 1.62 -27.16
N GLY A 183 10.89 1.80 -27.95
CA GLY A 183 12.04 2.64 -27.58
C GLY A 183 11.84 4.14 -27.86
N GLU A 184 10.61 4.59 -28.12
CA GLU A 184 10.30 5.97 -28.44
C GLU A 184 9.92 6.73 -27.18
N ALA A 185 10.48 7.93 -27.02
CA ALA A 185 10.04 8.83 -25.97
C ALA A 185 8.67 9.43 -26.29
N ARG A 186 7.82 9.60 -25.27
CA ARG A 186 6.44 10.10 -25.40
C ARG A 186 6.22 11.36 -24.58
#